data_AF-A0A1F6DLA8-F1
#
_entry.id   AF-A0A1F6DLA8-F1
#
_cell.length_a   1.000
_cell.length_b   1.000
_cell.length_c   1.000
_cell.angle_alpha   90.00
_cell.angle_beta   90.00
_cell.angle_gamma   90.00
#
_symmetry.space_group_name_H-M   'P 1'
#
loop_
_entity.id
_entity.type
_entity.pdbx_description
1 polymer ?
#
loop_
_entity_poly.entity_id
_entity_poly.type
_entity_poly.pdbx_seq_one_letter_code
_entity_poly.pdbx_strand_id
1 'polypeptide(L)' 'MKLHAIEFVLVIIGGLNWGLVALGNWMGGNWNVVNLLLGQWSGVENLVYLLVGLSAVGLAISHKKDCRHCNASGMM' A
#
# COMPACT_ATOMS: atom_id res chain seq x y z
N MET A 1 14.54 -7.07 8.10
CA MET A 1 13.47 -6.06 8.32
C MET A 1 12.28 -6.78 8.95
N LYS A 2 11.50 -6.15 9.85
CA LYS A 2 10.29 -6.77 10.44
C LYS A 2 9.15 -6.79 9.42
N LEU A 3 8.27 -7.79 9.48
CA LEU A 3 7.11 -7.91 8.57
C LEU A 3 6.27 -6.63 8.54
N HIS A 4 5.96 -6.08 9.71
CA HIS A 4 5.27 -4.79 9.88
C HIS A 4 5.88 -3.65 9.04
N ALA A 5 7.21 -3.56 8.96
CA ALA A 5 7.87 -2.50 8.20
C ALA A 5 7.72 -2.69 6.69
N ILE A 6 7.75 -3.94 6.22
CA ILE A 6 7.54 -4.28 4.80
C ILE A 6 6.09 -3.98 4.42
N GLU A 7 5.14 -4.41 5.25
CA GLU A 7 3.72 -4.15 5.03
C GLU A 7 3.44 -2.64 4.98
N PHE A 8 3.99 -1.88 5.93
CA PHE A 8 3.85 -0.43 5.97
C PHE A 8 4.37 0.24 4.70
N VAL A 9 5.60 -0.10 4.27
CA VAL A 9 6.18 0.48 3.06
C VAL A 9 5.35 0.15 1.81
N LEU A 10 4.92 -1.10 1.65
CA LEU A 10 4.08 -1.51 0.52
C LEU A 10 2.75 -0.77 0.48
N VAL A 11 2.09 -0.57 1.64
CA VAL A 11 0.83 0.17 1.73
C VAL A 11 1.02 1.64 1.39
N ILE A 12 2.09 2.28 1.86
CA ILE A 12 2.37 3.68 1.52
C ILE A 12 2.63 3.83 0.01
N ILE A 13 3.46 2.97 -0.57
CA ILE A 13 3.73 3.00 -2.02
C ILE A 13 2.44 2.75 -2.82
N GLY A 14 1.64 1.77 -2.42
CA GLY A 14 0.37 1.46 -3.06
C GLY A 14 -0.63 2.62 -2.99
N GLY A 15 -0.78 3.24 -1.81
CA GLY A 15 -1.65 4.39 -1.61
C GLY A 15 -1.22 5.60 -2.42
N LEU A 16 0.09 5.90 -2.48
CA LEU A 16 0.63 6.96 -3.33
C LEU A 16 0.39 6.67 -4.82
N ASN A 17 0.60 5.43 -5.28
CA ASN A 17 0.32 5.05 -6.66
C ASN A 17 -1.15 5.27 -7.01
N TRP A 18 -2.08 4.87 -6.14
CA TRP A 18 -3.52 5.05 -6.39
C TRP A 18 -3.92 6.54 -6.38
N GLY A 19 -3.30 7.36 -5.52
CA GLY A 19 -3.45 8.80 -5.55
C GLY A 19 -2.99 9.41 -6.87
N LEU A 20 -1.83 8.97 -7.38
CA LEU A 20 -1.34 9.40 -8.69
C LEU A 20 -2.25 8.93 -9.83
N VAL A 21 -2.78 7.70 -9.78
CA VAL A 21 -3.76 7.22 -10.77
C VAL A 21 -4.99 8.11 -10.80
N ALA A 22 -5.55 8.48 -9.65
CA ALA A 22 -6.70 9.38 -9.58
C ALA A 22 -6.38 10.77 -10.17
N LEU A 23 -5.24 11.35 -9.83
CA LEU A 23 -4.78 12.63 -10.38
C LEU A 23 -4.53 12.57 -11.89
N GLY A 24 -3.87 11.52 -12.36
CA GLY A 24 -3.62 11.29 -13.79
C GLY A 24 -4.92 11.19 -14.57
N ASN A 25 -5.92 10.48 -14.04
CA ASN A 25 -7.24 10.39 -14.64
C ASN A 25 -7.91 11.77 -14.78
N TRP A 26 -7.79 12.65 -13.79
CA TRP A 26 -8.30 14.03 -13.88
C TRP A 26 -7.50 14.91 -14.85
N MET A 27 -6.21 14.60 -15.04
CA MET A 27 -5.30 15.33 -15.94
C MET A 27 -5.20 14.71 -17.35
N GLY A 28 -5.99 13.67 -17.64
CA GLY A 28 -6.04 13.02 -18.95
C GLY A 28 -4.84 12.13 -19.28
N GLY A 29 -4.12 11.59 -18.27
CA GLY A 29 -2.94 10.75 -18.46
C GLY A 29 -2.89 9.52 -17.56
N ASN A 30 -2.15 8.49 -17.99
CA ASN A 30 -1.88 7.31 -17.17
C ASN A 30 -0.67 7.58 -16.27
N TRP A 31 -0.92 7.76 -14.97
CA TRP A 31 0.11 7.98 -13.94
C TRP A 31 0.27 6.78 -13.00
N ASN A 32 -0.19 5.60 -13.42
CA ASN A 32 0.02 4.38 -12.67
C ASN A 32 1.49 3.98 -12.75
N VAL A 33 2.28 4.29 -11.73
CA VAL A 33 3.72 4.03 -11.66
C VAL A 33 4.01 2.54 -11.78
N VAL A 34 3.18 1.67 -11.19
CA VAL A 34 3.34 0.21 -11.29
C VAL A 34 3.20 -0.23 -12.75
N ASN A 35 2.16 0.25 -13.43
CA ASN A 35 1.95 -0.04 -14.85
C ASN A 35 3.03 0.57 -15.75
N LEU A 36 3.48 1.81 -15.47
CA LEU A 36 4.51 2.49 -16.24
C LEU A 36 5.88 1.79 -16.14
N LEU A 37 6.21 1.23 -14.98
CA LEU A 37 7.46 0.51 -14.76
C LEU A 37 7.42 -0.93 -15.31
N LEU A 38 6.28 -1.62 -15.15
CA LEU A 38 6.17 -3.04 -15.46
C LEU A 38 5.59 -3.33 -16.85
N GLY A 39 4.85 -2.38 -17.44
CA GLY A 39 4.46 -2.22 -18.84
C GLY A 39 3.89 -3.43 -19.57
N GLN A 40 4.71 -4.45 -19.79
CA GLN A 40 4.40 -5.67 -20.54
C GLN A 40 4.14 -6.88 -19.62
N TRP A 41 4.37 -6.75 -18.31
CA TRP A 41 4.33 -7.84 -17.33
C TRP A 41 3.06 -7.76 -16.48
N SER A 42 1.90 -7.91 -17.11
CA SER A 42 0.58 -7.81 -16.44
C SER A 42 0.43 -8.76 -15.25
N GLY A 43 1.04 -9.95 -15.31
CA GLY A 43 1.06 -10.89 -14.18
C GLY A 43 1.81 -10.38 -12.95
N VAL A 44 2.92 -9.66 -13.15
CA VAL A 44 3.72 -9.09 -12.04
C VAL A 44 3.05 -7.84 -11.48
N GLU A 45 2.43 -7.03 -12.33
CA GLU A 45 1.60 -5.91 -11.89
C GLU A 45 0.49 -6.37 -10.93
N ASN A 46 -0.27 -7.41 -11.30
CA ASN A 46 -1.30 -7.99 -10.44
C ASN A 46 -0.74 -8.56 -9.14
N LEU A 47 0.45 -9.17 -9.17
CA LEU A 47 1.11 -9.65 -7.98
C LEU A 47 1.48 -8.50 -7.03
N VAL A 48 1.98 -7.37 -7.55
CA VAL A 48 2.26 -6.18 -6.75
C VAL A 48 0.98 -5.67 -6.07
N TYR A 49 -0.13 -5.57 -6.81
CA TYR A 49 -1.42 -5.15 -6.23
C TYR A 49 -1.91 -6.11 -5.15
N LEU A 50 -1.75 -7.42 -5.36
CA LEU A 50 -2.10 -8.41 -4.35
C LEU A 50 -1.25 -8.25 -3.08
N LEU A 51 0.06 -8.04 -3.22
CA LEU A 51 0.96 -7.85 -2.08
C LEU A 51 0.66 -6.56 -1.30
N VAL A 52 0.31 -5.47 -2.00
CA VAL A 52 -0.16 -4.23 -1.38
C VAL A 52 -1.45 -4.47 -0.59
N GLY A 53 -2.42 -5.18 -1.18
CA GLY A 53 -3.68 -5.51 -0.52
C GLY A 53 -3.49 -6.38 0.73
N LEU A 54 -2.67 -7.43 0.64
CA LEU A 54 -2.35 -8.29 1.79
C LEU A 54 -1.63 -7.51 2.89
N SER A 55 -0.72 -6.61 2.53
CA SER A 55 -0.04 -5.73 3.47
C SER A 55 -1.00 -4.80 4.21
N ALA A 56 -1.98 -4.24 3.49
CA ALA A 56 -3.03 -3.41 4.09
C ALA A 56 -3.87 -4.20 5.09
N VAL A 57 -4.25 -5.43 4.75
CA VAL A 57 -4.96 -6.34 5.67
C VAL A 57 -4.11 -6.64 6.90
N GLY A 58 -2.83 -6.97 6.73
CA GLY A 58 -1.89 -7.25 7.82
C GLY A 58 -1.79 -6.09 8.83
N LEU A 59 -1.57 -4.87 8.33
CA LEU A 59 -1.55 -3.67 9.16
C LEU A 59 -2.90 -3.40 9.83
N ALA A 60 -4.01 -3.62 9.13
CA ALA A 60 -5.35 -3.37 9.69
C ALA A 60 -5.65 -4.30 10.88
N ILE A 61 -5.32 -5.60 10.76
CA ILE A 61 -5.57 -6.57 11.84
C ILE A 61 -4.57 -6.44 13.00
N SER A 62 -3.35 -5.95 12.75
CA SER A 62 -2.35 -5.71 13.79
C SER A 62 -2.43 -4.30 14.41
N HIS A 63 -3.16 -3.38 13.79
CA HIS A 63 -3.14 -1.94 14.11
C HIS A 63 -3.25 -1.62 15.60
N LYS A 64 -4.22 -2.21 16.31
CA LYS A 64 -4.44 -1.92 17.74
C LYS A 64 -3.26 -2.33 18.63
N LYS A 65 -2.48 -3.32 18.22
CA LYS A 65 -1.30 -3.77 18.96
C LYS A 65 -0.12 -2.81 18.77
N ASP A 66 0.05 -2.32 17.54
CA ASP A 66 1.21 -1.52 17.14
C ASP A 66 1.00 -0.01 17.34
N CYS A 67 -0.25 0.46 17.26
CA CYS A 67 -0.59 1.88 17.35
C CYS A 67 -0.67 2.36 18.81
N ARG A 68 0.21 3.28 19.20
CA ARG A 68 0.28 3.85 20.56
C ARG A 68 -1.00 4.55 21.01
N HIS A 69 -1.78 5.10 20.07
CA HIS A 69 -3.05 5.77 20.37
C HIS A 69 -4.23 4.81 20.46
N CYS A 70 -4.13 3.62 19.87
CA CYS A 70 -5.21 2.63 19.85
C CYS A 70 -4.94 1.42 20.74
N ASN A 71 -3.72 1.28 21.26
CA ASN A 71 -3.35 0.25 22.22
C ASN A 71 -3.90 0.61 23.60
N ALA A 72 -4.76 -0.24 24.15
CA ALA A 72 -5.41 -0.03 25.44
C ALA A 72 -4.41 0.07 26.61
N SER A 73 -3.22 -0.53 26.50
CA SER A 73 -2.14 -0.39 27.49
C SER A 73 -1.32 0.91 27.32
N GLY A 74 -1.57 1.72 26.29
CA GLY A 74 -0.92 3.01 26.08
C GLY A 74 -1.57 4.19 26.82
N MET A 75 -2.66 3.95 27.56
CA MET A 75 -3.41 4.96 28.33
C MET A 75 -3.14 4.91 29.85
N MET A 76 -2.15 4.13 30.29
CA MET A 76 -1.70 4.06 31.69
C MET A 76 -0.36 4.76 31.89
#